data_AF-A0A0M3J824-F1
#
_entry.id   AF-A0A0M3J824-F1
#
_cell.length_a   1.000
_cell.length_b   1.000
_cell.length_c   1.000
_cell.angle_alpha   90.00
_cell.angle_beta   90.00
_cell.angle_gamma   90.00
#
_symmetry.space_group_name_H-M   'P 1'
#
loop_
_entity.id
_entity.type
_entity.pdbx_description
1 polymer ?
#
loop_
_entity_poly.entity_id
_entity_poly.type
_entity_poly.pdbx_seq_one_letter_code
_entity_poly.pdbx_strand_id
1 'polypeptide(L)'
;MDNTTTQKYWLDIQLRWGDYDSHDVERYARAKFLDYTTDNMSIYPSPTGVLIAIDLAYNLYSAYGNWFPGMKPLIRQAMAKIIKANPAFYVLRERIRKGLQLYSSEPTEPYLTSQNYGELFSNQIIWFVDDTNVYRVTIHKTFEGNLTTKPINGAIFIFNPRTGQLFLKIIHTSVWAGQKRLSQLAKWKTAEEVAALIRSLPVEEQPRQIIVTRKAMLDPLEVHLLDFPNIVIKGSELMLPFQAIMKARFS
;
A
#
# COMPACT_ATOMS: atom_id res chain seq x y z
N MET A 1 1.04 12.06 -43.34
CA MET A 1 0.77 12.14 -41.90
C MET A 1 -0.31 13.18 -41.76
N ASP A 2 -1.54 12.73 -41.64
CA ASP A 2 -2.67 13.61 -41.85
C ASP A 2 -2.96 14.36 -40.55
N ASN A 3 -3.08 15.69 -40.65
CA ASN A 3 -3.38 16.56 -39.51
C ASN A 3 -4.84 16.38 -39.09
N THR A 4 -5.14 15.24 -38.45
CA THR A 4 -6.44 14.96 -37.85
C THR A 4 -6.60 15.79 -36.58
N THR A 5 -7.48 16.78 -36.65
CA THR A 5 -7.89 17.56 -35.47
C THR A 5 -8.92 16.77 -34.67
N THR A 6 -8.72 16.67 -33.36
CA THR A 6 -9.55 15.90 -32.44
C THR A 6 -9.86 16.71 -31.19
N GLN A 7 -11.02 16.49 -30.58
CA GLN A 7 -11.40 17.11 -29.30
C GLN A 7 -11.21 16.16 -28.10
N LYS A 8 -10.92 14.88 -28.34
CA LYS A 8 -10.81 13.85 -27.30
C LYS A 8 -9.52 13.06 -27.46
N TYR A 9 -8.77 12.93 -26.37
CA TYR A 9 -7.52 12.20 -26.34
C TYR A 9 -7.54 11.20 -25.18
N TRP A 10 -7.19 9.94 -25.44
CA TRP A 10 -7.17 8.88 -24.42
C TRP A 10 -5.76 8.38 -24.10
N LEU A 11 -5.61 7.82 -22.90
CA LEU A 11 -4.43 7.11 -22.45
C LEU A 11 -4.86 5.73 -21.94
N ASP A 12 -4.17 4.70 -22.41
CA ASP A 12 -4.32 3.32 -21.96
C ASP A 12 -3.01 2.89 -21.28
N ILE A 13 -3.09 2.15 -20.16
CA ILE A 13 -1.94 1.72 -19.36
C ILE A 13 -1.99 0.20 -19.23
N GLN A 14 -1.17 -0.48 -20.01
CA GLN A 14 -1.07 -1.93 -20.05
C GLN A 14 0.07 -2.43 -19.17
N LEU A 15 -0.26 -3.24 -18.18
CA LEU A 15 0.73 -3.95 -17.36
C LEU A 15 0.95 -5.35 -17.95
N ARG A 16 2.21 -5.72 -18.17
CA ARG A 16 2.61 -7.08 -18.60
C ARG A 16 3.63 -7.68 -17.65
N TRP A 17 3.76 -9.00 -17.72
CA TRP A 17 4.86 -9.74 -17.11
C TRP A 17 5.63 -10.43 -18.25
N GLY A 18 6.81 -9.95 -18.59
CA GLY A 18 7.64 -10.55 -19.64
C GLY A 18 8.29 -11.86 -19.21
N ASP A 19 8.72 -12.62 -20.21
CA ASP A 19 9.58 -13.79 -20.07
C ASP A 19 10.89 -13.58 -20.86
N TYR A 20 11.76 -14.59 -20.91
CA TYR A 20 13.06 -14.48 -21.57
C TYR A 20 12.93 -14.20 -23.08
N ASP A 21 12.01 -14.86 -23.76
CA ASP A 21 11.82 -14.77 -25.21
C ASP A 21 10.97 -13.55 -25.63
N SER A 22 10.14 -13.05 -24.71
CA SER A 22 9.19 -11.96 -24.92
C SER A 22 9.27 -10.93 -23.79
N HIS A 23 10.24 -10.02 -23.91
CA HIS A 23 10.38 -8.83 -23.04
C HIS A 23 10.52 -7.49 -23.81
N ASP A 24 10.45 -7.52 -25.15
CA ASP A 24 10.38 -6.29 -25.96
C ASP A 24 9.05 -5.57 -25.73
N VAL A 25 9.11 -4.49 -24.94
CA VAL A 25 7.97 -3.66 -24.58
C VAL A 25 7.55 -2.70 -25.69
N GLU A 26 8.44 -2.33 -26.63
CA GLU A 26 8.11 -1.43 -27.74
C GLU A 26 7.27 -2.16 -28.78
N ARG A 27 7.70 -3.36 -29.17
CA ARG A 27 6.95 -4.24 -30.07
C ARG A 27 5.60 -4.62 -29.47
N TYR A 28 5.54 -4.90 -28.17
CA TYR A 28 4.30 -5.17 -27.45
C TYR A 28 3.35 -3.97 -27.44
N ALA A 29 3.83 -2.77 -27.09
CA ALA A 29 3.01 -1.55 -27.08
C ALA A 29 2.40 -1.27 -28.45
N ARG A 30 3.20 -1.41 -29.52
CA ARG A 30 2.72 -1.26 -30.91
C ARG A 30 1.70 -2.32 -31.29
N ALA A 31 1.96 -3.59 -30.98
CA ALA A 31 1.03 -4.69 -31.28
C ALA A 31 -0.31 -4.45 -30.59
N LYS A 32 -0.32 -4.22 -29.28
CA LYS A 32 -1.57 -3.98 -28.53
C LYS A 32 -2.32 -2.73 -28.91
N PHE A 33 -1.62 -1.65 -29.26
CA PHE A 33 -2.28 -0.47 -29.81
C PHE A 33 -3.01 -0.80 -31.12
N LEU A 34 -2.37 -1.54 -32.04
CA LEU A 34 -3.00 -1.91 -33.31
C LEU A 34 -4.14 -2.91 -33.11
N ASP A 35 -3.95 -3.95 -32.29
CA ASP A 35 -4.99 -4.92 -31.93
C ASP A 35 -6.25 -4.19 -31.41
N TYR A 36 -6.11 -3.38 -30.35
CA TYR A 36 -7.25 -2.75 -29.67
C TYR A 36 -7.87 -1.56 -30.44
N THR A 37 -7.17 -0.95 -31.39
CA THR A 37 -7.74 0.12 -32.23
C THR A 37 -8.33 -0.38 -33.55
N THR A 38 -8.17 -1.67 -33.88
CA THR A 38 -8.75 -2.29 -35.09
C THR A 38 -9.81 -3.36 -34.79
N ASP A 39 -9.78 -3.95 -33.59
CA ASP A 39 -10.84 -4.85 -33.10
C ASP A 39 -12.07 -4.09 -32.60
N ASN A 40 -13.26 -4.64 -32.85
CA ASN A 40 -14.55 -4.11 -32.40
C ASN A 40 -14.86 -4.44 -30.92
N MET A 41 -14.08 -5.31 -30.27
CA MET A 41 -14.28 -5.60 -28.83
C MET A 41 -13.81 -4.46 -27.91
N SER A 42 -12.84 -3.64 -28.35
CA SER A 42 -12.24 -2.57 -27.55
C SER A 42 -12.77 -1.21 -27.98
N ILE A 43 -13.39 -0.46 -27.06
CA ILE A 43 -14.09 0.79 -27.39
C ILE A 43 -13.35 1.98 -26.78
N TYR A 44 -12.67 2.76 -27.63
CA TYR A 44 -12.04 4.03 -27.23
C TYR A 44 -12.92 5.25 -27.59
N PRO A 45 -12.85 6.35 -26.82
CA PRO A 45 -13.71 7.53 -27.02
C PRO A 45 -13.36 8.38 -28.25
N SER A 46 -12.25 8.07 -28.94
CA SER A 46 -11.78 8.69 -30.18
C SER A 46 -10.72 7.79 -30.85
N PRO A 47 -10.39 7.98 -32.15
CA PRO A 47 -9.28 7.27 -32.80
C PRO A 47 -7.89 7.78 -32.36
N THR A 48 -7.83 8.77 -31.47
CA THR A 48 -6.61 9.51 -31.11
C THR A 48 -6.27 9.35 -29.64
N GLY A 49 -5.25 8.53 -29.35
CA GLY A 49 -4.67 8.39 -28.02
C GLY A 49 -3.35 7.63 -28.06
N VAL A 50 -2.84 7.26 -26.88
CA VAL A 50 -1.58 6.52 -26.70
C VAL A 50 -1.79 5.38 -25.70
N LEU A 51 -1.23 4.22 -26.04
CA LEU A 51 -1.08 3.08 -25.15
C LEU A 51 0.34 3.09 -24.57
N ILE A 52 0.43 3.03 -23.24
CA ILE A 52 1.67 2.93 -22.47
C ILE A 52 1.77 1.50 -21.94
N ALA A 53 2.79 0.76 -22.34
CA ALA A 53 3.06 -0.58 -21.83
C ALA A 53 4.17 -0.54 -20.77
N ILE A 54 3.98 -1.30 -19.69
CA ILE A 54 4.94 -1.44 -18.59
C ILE A 54 5.19 -2.93 -18.35
N ASP A 55 6.43 -3.37 -18.48
CA ASP A 55 6.86 -4.72 -18.11
C ASP A 55 7.29 -4.74 -16.64
N LEU A 56 6.52 -5.46 -15.84
CA LEU A 56 6.71 -5.59 -14.40
C LEU A 56 7.88 -6.49 -14.01
N ALA A 57 8.28 -7.42 -14.88
CA ALA A 57 9.37 -8.37 -14.63
C ALA A 57 10.73 -7.71 -14.92
N TYR A 58 10.82 -7.01 -16.06
CA TYR A 58 12.06 -6.36 -16.51
C TYR A 58 12.16 -4.86 -16.15
N ASN A 59 11.11 -4.29 -15.54
CA ASN A 59 11.00 -2.87 -15.19
C ASN A 59 11.21 -1.92 -16.41
N LEU A 60 10.78 -2.39 -17.59
CA LEU A 60 10.83 -1.66 -18.86
C LEU A 60 9.50 -0.98 -19.14
N TYR A 61 9.50 0.10 -19.91
CA TYR A 61 8.27 0.75 -20.38
C TYR A 61 8.48 1.37 -21.76
N SER A 62 7.43 1.40 -22.56
CA SER A 62 7.38 2.14 -23.83
C SER A 62 5.94 2.58 -24.12
N ALA A 63 5.76 3.45 -25.11
CA ALA A 63 4.45 4.00 -25.44
C ALA A 63 4.30 4.16 -26.96
N TYR A 64 3.15 3.72 -27.49
CA TYR A 64 2.82 3.78 -28.91
C TYR A 64 1.44 4.42 -29.13
N GLY A 65 1.29 5.18 -30.20
CA GLY A 65 0.05 5.85 -30.57
C GLY A 65 0.27 7.25 -31.15
N ASN A 66 -0.76 8.07 -31.07
CA ASN A 66 -0.84 9.40 -31.67
C ASN A 66 -0.29 10.48 -30.73
N TRP A 67 0.65 11.30 -31.20
CA TRP A 67 1.31 12.32 -30.35
C TRP A 67 0.96 13.73 -30.81
N PHE A 68 0.32 14.53 -29.95
CA PHE A 68 0.22 15.97 -30.15
C PHE A 68 1.46 16.71 -29.60
N PRO A 69 1.74 17.95 -30.04
CA PRO A 69 2.91 18.72 -29.59
C PRO A 69 2.99 18.84 -28.06
N GLY A 70 4.17 18.57 -27.49
CA GLY A 70 4.40 18.59 -26.04
C GLY A 70 4.05 17.31 -25.28
N MET A 71 3.17 16.44 -25.80
CA MET A 71 2.78 15.21 -25.09
C MET A 71 3.93 14.20 -24.96
N LYS A 72 4.72 14.00 -26.03
CA LYS A 72 5.83 13.04 -26.04
C LYS A 72 6.94 13.35 -25.00
N PRO A 73 7.45 14.59 -24.86
CA PRO A 73 8.40 14.90 -23.78
C PRO A 73 7.77 14.83 -22.38
N LEU A 74 6.49 15.20 -22.23
CA LEU A 74 5.78 15.09 -20.95
C LEU A 74 5.70 13.63 -20.46
N ILE A 75 5.21 12.71 -21.30
CA ILE A 75 5.11 11.28 -20.96
C ILE A 75 6.49 10.68 -20.68
N ARG A 76 7.53 11.05 -21.44
CA ARG A 76 8.91 10.59 -21.19
C ARG A 76 9.41 10.97 -19.79
N GLN A 77 9.17 12.22 -19.36
CA GLN A 77 9.57 12.67 -18.02
C GLN A 77 8.70 12.07 -16.92
N ALA A 78 7.37 12.00 -17.14
CA ALA A 78 6.43 11.43 -16.18
C ALA A 78 6.71 9.96 -15.91
N MET A 79 6.85 9.13 -16.94
CA MET A 79 7.12 7.69 -16.78
C MET A 79 8.47 7.42 -16.10
N ALA A 80 9.51 8.18 -16.44
CA ALA A 80 10.81 8.07 -15.77
C ALA A 80 10.75 8.38 -14.26
N LYS A 81 9.83 9.26 -13.83
CA LYS A 81 9.55 9.53 -12.41
C LYS A 81 8.69 8.44 -11.78
N ILE A 82 7.59 8.03 -12.45
CA ILE A 82 6.64 7.03 -11.95
C ILE A 82 7.33 5.69 -11.70
N ILE A 83 8.10 5.17 -12.66
CA ILE A 83 8.79 3.86 -12.53
C ILE A 83 9.71 3.81 -11.31
N LYS A 84 10.39 4.92 -11.00
CA LYS A 84 11.28 5.02 -9.84
C LYS A 84 10.50 5.17 -8.52
N ALA A 85 9.58 6.13 -8.46
CA ALA A 85 9.00 6.65 -7.22
C ALA A 85 7.59 6.15 -6.88
N ASN A 86 6.94 5.33 -7.72
CA ASN A 86 5.62 4.79 -7.41
C ASN A 86 5.70 3.74 -6.28
N PRO A 87 4.95 3.90 -5.16
CA PRO A 87 4.97 2.96 -4.04
C PRO A 87 4.57 1.52 -4.40
N ALA A 88 3.64 1.32 -5.33
CA ALA A 88 3.23 -0.02 -5.75
C ALA A 88 4.34 -0.76 -6.49
N PHE A 89 5.11 -0.06 -7.33
CA PHE A 89 6.30 -0.63 -7.97
C PHE A 89 7.44 -0.86 -6.97
N TYR A 90 7.55 -0.06 -5.91
CA TYR A 90 8.48 -0.34 -4.82
C TYR A 90 8.08 -1.62 -4.05
N VAL A 91 6.81 -1.74 -3.62
CA VAL A 91 6.31 -2.95 -2.93
C VAL A 91 6.44 -4.20 -3.79
N LEU A 92 6.24 -4.10 -5.11
CA LEU A 92 6.50 -5.21 -6.04
C LEU A 92 7.98 -5.62 -6.03
N ARG A 93 8.90 -4.66 -6.20
CA ARG A 93 10.34 -4.88 -6.19
C ARG A 93 10.82 -5.48 -4.86
N GLU A 94 10.32 -4.98 -3.73
CA GLU A 94 10.63 -5.52 -2.40
C GLU A 94 10.11 -6.95 -2.19
N ARG A 95 8.92 -7.29 -2.68
CA ARG A 95 8.41 -8.67 -2.63
C ARG A 95 9.27 -9.62 -3.47
N ILE A 96 9.74 -9.18 -4.64
CA ILE A 96 10.65 -9.97 -5.49
C ILE A 96 12.01 -10.14 -4.78
N ARG A 97 12.60 -9.07 -4.23
CA ARG A 97 13.83 -9.12 -3.42
C ARG A 97 13.72 -10.09 -2.24
N LYS A 98 12.66 -9.96 -1.42
CA LYS A 98 12.36 -10.85 -0.28
C LYS A 98 12.18 -12.31 -0.75
N GLY A 99 11.48 -12.55 -1.85
CA GLY A 99 11.26 -13.89 -2.41
C GLY A 99 12.55 -14.56 -2.93
N LEU A 100 13.45 -13.78 -3.53
CA LEU A 100 14.77 -14.22 -4.00
C LEU A 100 15.86 -14.19 -2.92
N GLN A 101 15.53 -13.78 -1.69
CA GLN A 101 16.48 -13.61 -0.56
C GLN A 101 17.65 -12.65 -0.88
N LEU A 102 17.39 -11.65 -1.73
CA LEU A 102 18.37 -10.62 -2.10
C LEU A 102 18.29 -9.45 -1.12
N TYR A 103 19.31 -9.33 -0.26
CA TYR A 103 19.42 -8.24 0.72
C TYR A 103 20.41 -7.18 0.23
N SER A 104 19.93 -5.96 0.05
CA SER A 104 20.76 -4.76 -0.16
C SER A 104 20.74 -3.89 1.09
N SER A 105 21.89 -3.33 1.47
CA SER A 105 22.00 -2.32 2.53
C SER A 105 21.58 -0.93 2.02
N GLU A 106 20.41 -0.84 1.38
CA GLU A 106 19.80 0.46 1.05
C GLU A 106 19.44 1.17 2.37
N PRO A 107 19.65 2.50 2.47
CA PRO A 107 19.30 3.25 3.67
C PRO A 107 17.77 3.32 3.79
N THR A 108 17.19 2.43 4.59
CA THR A 108 15.79 2.54 5.00
C THR A 108 15.59 3.79 5.83
N GLU A 109 14.37 4.34 5.85
CA GLU A 109 14.08 5.42 6.80
C GLU A 109 14.45 5.00 8.23
N PRO A 110 15.12 5.87 9.00
CA PRO A 110 15.55 5.54 10.34
C PRO A 110 14.32 5.35 11.23
N TYR A 111 14.24 4.21 11.90
CA TYR A 111 13.19 3.91 12.87
C TYR A 111 13.12 4.96 13.99
N LEU A 112 11.98 4.98 14.69
CA LEU A 112 11.85 5.76 15.91
C LEU A 112 12.71 5.15 17.01
N THR A 113 13.67 5.93 17.50
CA THR A 113 14.63 5.62 18.57
C THR A 113 14.64 6.75 19.60
N SER A 114 15.39 6.58 20.69
CA SER A 114 15.58 7.65 21.68
C SER A 114 16.27 8.90 21.11
N GLN A 115 17.00 8.79 19.99
CA GLN A 115 17.75 9.91 19.40
C GLN A 115 16.85 10.85 18.58
N ASN A 116 15.83 10.32 17.92
CA ASN A 116 14.89 11.10 17.09
C ASN A 116 13.48 11.22 17.72
N TYR A 117 13.33 10.89 19.01
CA TYR A 117 12.06 10.98 19.73
C TYR A 117 11.41 12.38 19.70
N GLY A 118 12.21 13.44 19.55
CA GLY A 118 11.72 14.81 19.39
C GLY A 118 10.90 15.06 18.12
N GLU A 119 11.08 14.25 17.06
CA GLU A 119 10.32 14.37 15.79
C GLU A 119 8.80 14.20 16.00
N LEU A 120 8.40 13.43 17.03
CA LEU A 120 7.02 13.14 17.39
C LEU A 120 6.17 14.37 17.71
N PHE A 121 6.81 15.47 18.13
CA PHE A 121 6.16 16.70 18.57
C PHE A 121 6.25 17.83 17.53
N SER A 122 6.59 17.49 16.29
CA SER A 122 6.60 18.43 15.17
C SER A 122 5.20 18.90 14.76
N ASN A 123 5.14 19.88 13.86
CA ASN A 123 3.87 20.36 13.29
C ASN A 123 3.20 19.35 12.34
N GLN A 124 3.79 18.18 12.11
CA GLN A 124 3.17 17.11 11.33
C GLN A 124 2.12 16.34 12.16
N ILE A 125 1.10 15.79 11.50
CA ILE A 125 0.17 14.84 12.14
C ILE A 125 0.85 13.47 12.08
N ILE A 126 1.17 12.94 13.25
CA ILE A 126 1.86 11.65 13.43
C ILE A 126 0.89 10.73 14.18
N TRP A 127 0.72 9.49 13.74
CA TRP A 127 -0.06 8.48 14.46
C TRP A 127 0.81 7.29 14.86
N PHE A 128 0.68 6.86 16.10
CA PHE A 128 1.08 5.52 16.51
C PHE A 128 -0.02 4.51 16.19
N VAL A 129 0.35 3.35 15.67
CA VAL A 129 -0.55 2.20 15.47
C VAL A 129 -0.02 1.00 16.23
N ASP A 130 -0.83 0.46 17.14
CA ASP A 130 -0.56 -0.78 17.87
C ASP A 130 -1.64 -1.84 17.58
N ASP A 131 -1.19 -2.97 17.02
CA ASP A 131 -2.03 -4.12 16.68
C ASP A 131 -1.98 -5.23 17.76
N THR A 132 -1.35 -4.97 18.91
CA THR A 132 -1.12 -5.97 19.97
C THR A 132 -2.39 -6.57 20.54
N ASN A 133 -3.46 -5.77 20.68
CA ASN A 133 -4.73 -6.21 21.24
C ASN A 133 -5.82 -6.52 20.19
N VAL A 134 -5.47 -6.65 18.90
CA VAL A 134 -6.44 -6.85 17.80
C VAL A 134 -7.00 -8.27 17.77
N TYR A 135 -6.14 -9.29 17.80
CA TYR A 135 -6.56 -10.69 17.86
C TYR A 135 -6.18 -11.27 19.22
N ARG A 136 -7.19 -11.42 20.08
CA ARG A 136 -7.06 -11.90 21.46
C ARG A 136 -7.85 -13.19 21.61
N VAL A 137 -7.31 -14.13 22.38
CA VAL A 137 -7.93 -15.43 22.64
C VAL A 137 -7.98 -15.72 24.14
N THR A 138 -9.02 -16.42 24.57
CA THR A 138 -9.08 -17.12 25.85
C THR A 138 -8.80 -18.61 25.62
N ILE A 139 -7.91 -19.17 26.43
CA ILE A 139 -7.60 -20.60 26.41
C ILE A 139 -8.59 -21.29 27.36
N HIS A 140 -9.21 -22.36 26.90
CA HIS A 140 -10.06 -23.24 27.70
C HIS A 140 -9.64 -24.69 27.48
N LYS A 141 -9.84 -25.53 28.49
CA LYS A 141 -9.56 -26.96 28.40
C LYS A 141 -10.85 -27.69 28.03
N THR A 142 -10.83 -28.55 27.01
CA THR A 142 -11.97 -29.40 26.66
C THR A 142 -12.10 -30.53 27.67
N PHE A 143 -13.25 -31.22 27.64
CA PHE A 143 -13.49 -32.40 28.49
C PHE A 143 -12.47 -33.53 28.25
N GLU A 144 -12.03 -33.70 27.00
CA GLU A 144 -10.97 -34.64 26.57
C GLU A 144 -9.56 -34.22 27.03
N GLY A 145 -9.42 -33.05 27.65
CA GLY A 145 -8.15 -32.52 28.16
C GLY A 145 -7.35 -31.67 27.17
N ASN A 146 -7.80 -31.54 25.91
CA ASN A 146 -7.17 -30.71 24.90
C ASN A 146 -7.31 -29.21 25.23
N LEU A 147 -6.32 -28.39 24.87
CA LEU A 147 -6.39 -26.93 25.01
C LEU A 147 -6.94 -26.30 23.72
N THR A 148 -8.08 -25.62 23.83
CA THR A 148 -8.74 -24.92 22.73
C THR A 148 -8.75 -23.41 22.97
N THR A 149 -8.69 -22.63 21.90
CA THR A 149 -8.74 -21.16 21.95
C THR A 149 -10.11 -20.66 21.49
N LYS A 150 -10.67 -19.67 22.19
CA LYS A 150 -11.85 -18.91 21.76
C LYS A 150 -11.45 -17.46 21.53
N PRO A 151 -11.76 -16.85 20.38
CA PRO A 151 -11.48 -15.43 20.19
C PRO A 151 -12.38 -14.58 21.09
N ILE A 152 -11.84 -13.45 21.56
CA ILE A 152 -12.59 -12.40 22.24
C ILE A 152 -12.49 -11.09 21.44
N ASN A 153 -13.31 -10.10 21.79
CA ASN A 153 -13.22 -8.78 21.16
C ASN A 153 -11.82 -8.18 21.38
N GLY A 154 -11.27 -7.68 20.28
CA GLY A 154 -10.01 -6.95 20.25
C GLY A 154 -10.22 -5.47 19.97
N ALA A 155 -9.14 -4.72 19.94
CA ALA A 155 -9.14 -3.34 19.50
C ALA A 155 -7.83 -3.00 18.78
N ILE A 156 -7.94 -2.20 17.72
CA ILE A 156 -6.82 -1.47 17.13
C ILE A 156 -6.66 -0.18 17.92
N PHE A 157 -5.43 0.12 18.33
CA PHE A 157 -5.09 1.33 19.05
C PHE A 157 -4.37 2.29 18.10
N ILE A 158 -4.96 3.48 17.86
CA ILE A 158 -4.38 4.53 17.02
C ILE A 158 -4.31 5.82 17.83
N PHE A 159 -3.12 6.39 18.01
CA PHE A 159 -2.90 7.50 18.93
C PHE A 159 -2.05 8.62 18.33
N ASN A 160 -2.52 9.86 18.45
CA ASN A 160 -1.78 11.05 18.06
C ASN A 160 -0.99 11.60 19.27
N PRO A 161 0.36 11.54 19.28
CA PRO A 161 1.17 11.92 20.43
C PRO A 161 1.21 13.43 20.69
N ARG A 162 0.81 14.25 19.70
CA ARG A 162 0.77 15.72 19.82
C ARG A 162 -0.54 16.22 20.41
N THR A 163 -1.68 15.67 19.98
CA THR A 163 -3.01 16.11 20.43
C THR A 163 -3.56 15.26 21.59
N GLY A 164 -2.98 14.10 21.85
CA GLY A 164 -3.53 13.11 22.79
C GLY A 164 -4.76 12.37 22.26
N GLN A 165 -5.17 12.62 21.01
CA GLN A 165 -6.36 12.00 20.43
C GLN A 165 -6.16 10.49 20.24
N LEU A 166 -7.12 9.71 20.73
CA LEU A 166 -7.15 8.26 20.63
C LEU A 166 -8.33 7.82 19.75
N PHE A 167 -8.04 7.10 18.67
CA PHE A 167 -9.02 6.32 17.94
C PHE A 167 -8.88 4.85 18.35
N LEU A 168 -9.88 4.32 19.07
CA LEU A 168 -9.94 2.94 19.52
C LEU A 168 -10.96 2.16 18.68
N LYS A 169 -10.50 1.47 17.62
CA LYS A 169 -11.40 0.69 16.75
C LYS A 169 -11.60 -0.71 17.32
N ILE A 170 -12.79 -0.97 17.88
CA ILE A 170 -13.17 -2.30 18.38
C ILE A 170 -13.32 -3.27 17.20
N ILE A 171 -12.71 -4.44 17.31
CA ILE A 171 -12.83 -5.56 16.37
C ILE A 171 -13.62 -6.67 17.04
N HIS A 172 -14.87 -6.86 16.59
CA HIS A 172 -15.79 -7.85 17.13
C HIS A 172 -15.42 -9.28 16.71
N THR A 173 -15.75 -10.28 17.54
CA THR A 173 -15.43 -11.70 17.28
C THR A 173 -15.97 -12.24 15.97
N SER A 174 -17.06 -11.67 15.43
CA SER A 174 -17.63 -12.06 14.14
C SER A 174 -16.66 -11.93 12.95
N VAL A 175 -15.68 -11.03 13.02
CA VAL A 175 -14.64 -10.87 11.98
C VAL A 175 -13.77 -12.12 11.83
N TRP A 176 -13.67 -12.94 12.88
CA TRP A 176 -12.88 -14.17 12.89
C TRP A 176 -13.67 -15.42 12.49
N ALA A 177 -14.99 -15.31 12.31
CA ALA A 177 -15.86 -16.45 12.04
C ALA A 177 -15.56 -17.08 10.66
N GLY A 178 -15.37 -18.40 10.64
CA GLY A 178 -15.04 -19.16 9.42
C GLY A 178 -13.62 -18.97 8.89
N GLN A 179 -12.81 -18.10 9.50
CA GLN A 179 -11.48 -17.74 8.99
C GLN A 179 -10.36 -18.63 9.56
N LYS A 180 -9.27 -18.78 8.78
CA LYS A 180 -8.05 -19.50 9.18
C LYS A 180 -6.85 -18.54 9.21
N ARG A 181 -5.74 -18.96 9.84
CA ARG A 181 -4.50 -18.15 10.00
C ARG A 181 -4.76 -16.76 10.62
N LEU A 182 -5.58 -16.72 11.67
CA LEU A 182 -6.11 -15.50 12.28
C LEU A 182 -5.03 -14.49 12.71
N SER A 183 -3.86 -14.95 13.18
CA SER A 183 -2.73 -14.06 13.53
C SER A 183 -2.11 -13.31 12.33
N GLN A 184 -2.29 -13.81 11.11
CA GLN A 184 -1.93 -13.09 9.88
C GLN A 184 -3.08 -12.17 9.45
N LEU A 185 -4.31 -12.67 9.46
CA LEU A 185 -5.52 -11.91 9.13
C LEU A 185 -5.67 -10.64 9.99
N ALA A 186 -5.34 -10.73 11.29
CA ALA A 186 -5.38 -9.60 12.21
C ALA A 186 -4.57 -8.39 11.75
N LYS A 187 -3.40 -8.62 11.12
CA LYS A 187 -2.51 -7.56 10.63
C LYS A 187 -3.09 -6.89 9.38
N TRP A 188 -3.56 -7.70 8.44
CA TRP A 188 -4.25 -7.22 7.24
C TRP A 188 -5.53 -6.44 7.59
N LYS A 189 -6.35 -6.99 8.48
CA LYS A 189 -7.57 -6.31 8.96
C LYS A 189 -7.22 -5.00 9.69
N THR A 190 -6.12 -4.96 10.44
CA THR A 190 -5.65 -3.71 11.05
C THR A 190 -5.29 -2.67 10.00
N ALA A 191 -4.51 -3.04 8.99
CA ALA A 191 -4.11 -2.12 7.92
C ALA A 191 -5.31 -1.64 7.08
N GLU A 192 -6.27 -2.51 6.79
CA GLU A 192 -7.53 -2.18 6.13
C GLU A 192 -8.33 -1.12 6.92
N GLU A 193 -8.52 -1.33 8.23
CA GLU A 193 -9.27 -0.42 9.10
C GLU A 193 -8.54 0.91 9.34
N VAL A 194 -7.20 0.91 9.40
CA VAL A 194 -6.38 2.13 9.44
C VAL A 194 -6.55 2.92 8.13
N ALA A 195 -6.47 2.25 6.98
CA ALA A 195 -6.68 2.91 5.68
C ALA A 195 -8.13 3.41 5.51
N ALA A 196 -9.13 2.68 6.03
CA ALA A 196 -10.52 3.14 6.05
C ALA A 196 -10.71 4.39 6.95
N LEU A 197 -10.05 4.44 8.12
CA LEU A 197 -10.07 5.63 8.98
C LEU A 197 -9.46 6.84 8.26
N ILE A 198 -8.31 6.68 7.60
CA ILE A 198 -7.66 7.78 6.86
C ILE A 198 -8.56 8.27 5.70
N ARG A 199 -9.22 7.36 4.97
CA ARG A 199 -10.21 7.73 3.93
C ARG A 199 -11.43 8.47 4.49
N SER A 200 -11.76 8.30 5.77
CA SER A 200 -12.90 8.99 6.42
C SER A 200 -12.58 10.39 6.94
N LEU A 201 -11.31 10.77 6.99
CA LEU A 201 -10.87 12.09 7.49
C LEU A 201 -10.63 13.10 6.35
N PRO A 202 -10.89 14.41 6.60
CA PRO A 202 -10.45 15.49 5.72
C PRO A 202 -8.94 15.44 5.47
N VAL A 203 -8.48 15.92 4.30
CA VAL A 203 -7.07 15.85 3.88
C VAL A 203 -6.15 16.63 4.82
N GLU A 204 -6.69 17.63 5.51
CA GLU A 204 -6.04 18.46 6.52
C GLU A 204 -5.73 17.68 7.82
N GLU A 205 -6.53 16.65 8.13
CA GLU A 205 -6.41 15.82 9.34
C GLU A 205 -5.66 14.50 9.09
N GLN A 206 -5.39 14.16 7.83
CA GLN A 206 -4.69 12.92 7.48
C GLN A 206 -3.24 12.93 8.02
N PRO A 207 -2.76 11.80 8.58
CA PRO A 207 -1.42 11.70 9.11
C PRO A 207 -0.39 11.84 7.99
N ARG A 208 0.69 12.59 8.24
CA ARG A 208 1.88 12.61 7.38
C ARG A 208 2.81 11.44 7.68
N GLN A 209 2.73 10.90 8.89
CA GLN A 209 3.55 9.79 9.33
C GLN A 209 2.74 8.81 10.20
N ILE A 210 2.94 7.52 9.97
CA ILE A 210 2.40 6.43 10.78
C ILE A 210 3.57 5.64 11.33
N ILE A 211 3.61 5.49 12.65
CA ILE A 211 4.65 4.75 13.37
C ILE A 211 4.05 3.48 13.96
N VAL A 212 4.54 2.32 13.55
CA VAL A 212 4.07 1.02 14.06
C VAL A 212 4.90 0.55 15.24
N THR A 213 4.22 0.04 16.28
CA THR A 213 4.90 -0.62 17.42
C THR A 213 5.55 -1.95 17.04
N ARG A 214 5.00 -2.65 16.04
CA ARG A 214 5.45 -3.99 15.64
C ARG A 214 5.80 -4.02 14.15
N LYS A 215 7.06 -4.37 13.84
CA LYS A 215 7.59 -4.41 12.46
C LYS A 215 6.73 -5.22 11.48
N ALA A 216 5.99 -6.22 11.96
CA ALA A 216 5.07 -7.02 11.15
C ALA A 216 3.84 -6.28 10.61
N MET A 217 3.61 -5.02 11.01
CA MET A 217 2.58 -4.13 10.47
C MET A 217 3.06 -3.24 9.31
N LEU A 218 4.38 -3.20 9.01
CA LEU A 218 4.93 -2.44 7.88
C LEU A 218 4.37 -2.95 6.55
N ASP A 219 4.67 -4.20 6.19
CA ASP A 219 4.25 -4.81 4.91
C ASP A 219 2.72 -4.70 4.64
N PRO A 220 1.79 -4.91 5.60
CA PRO A 220 0.36 -4.71 5.35
C PRO A 220 -0.04 -3.24 5.16
N LEU A 221 0.54 -2.30 5.91
CA LEU A 221 0.22 -0.87 5.77
C LEU A 221 0.73 -0.30 4.44
N GLU A 222 1.94 -0.66 4.02
CA GLU A 222 2.50 -0.26 2.71
C GLU A 222 1.56 -0.65 1.55
N VAL A 223 0.88 -1.80 1.67
CA VAL A 223 -0.06 -2.31 0.66
C VAL A 223 -1.42 -1.62 0.73
N HIS A 224 -1.95 -1.36 1.92
CA HIS A 224 -3.27 -0.71 2.08
C HIS A 224 -3.23 0.81 1.92
N LEU A 225 -2.05 1.43 2.00
CA LEU A 225 -1.83 2.88 1.88
C LEU A 225 -1.21 3.29 0.53
N LEU A 226 -1.25 2.43 -0.50
CA LEU A 226 -0.82 2.78 -1.86
C LEU A 226 -1.58 3.99 -2.44
N ASP A 227 -2.83 4.19 -2.04
CA ASP A 227 -3.65 5.37 -2.38
C ASP A 227 -3.11 6.68 -1.76
N PHE A 228 -2.24 6.57 -0.75
CA PHE A 228 -1.76 7.66 0.09
C PHE A 228 -0.22 7.83 0.02
N PRO A 229 0.36 8.16 -1.15
CA PRO A 229 1.80 8.17 -1.38
C PRO A 229 2.58 9.21 -0.56
N ASN A 230 1.89 10.12 0.14
CA ASN A 230 2.47 11.15 0.98
C ASN A 230 2.56 10.76 2.47
N ILE A 231 2.12 9.54 2.84
CA ILE A 231 2.14 9.05 4.21
C ILE A 231 3.37 8.19 4.42
N VAL A 232 4.26 8.64 5.30
CA VAL A 232 5.47 7.93 5.69
C VAL A 232 5.14 6.82 6.68
N ILE A 233 5.61 5.59 6.43
CA ILE A 233 5.40 4.45 7.33
C ILE A 233 6.73 4.08 7.98
N LYS A 234 6.83 4.23 9.31
CA LYS A 234 8.08 4.05 10.07
C LYS A 234 7.89 2.99 11.17
N GLY A 235 8.93 2.19 11.42
CA GLY A 235 8.98 1.26 12.55
C GLY A 235 9.45 1.95 13.84
N SER A 236 9.02 1.45 15.01
CA SER A 236 9.58 1.83 16.31
C SER A 236 10.55 0.78 16.83
N GLU A 237 11.70 1.21 17.36
CA GLU A 237 12.56 0.39 18.22
C GLU A 237 12.21 0.56 19.70
N LEU A 238 11.55 1.67 20.04
CA LEU A 238 11.03 1.92 21.39
C LEU A 238 9.83 1.00 21.66
N MET A 239 9.92 0.20 22.73
CA MET A 239 8.82 -0.63 23.22
C MET A 239 7.81 0.20 24.00
N LEU A 240 6.90 0.86 23.28
CA LEU A 240 5.84 1.69 23.86
C LEU A 240 4.73 0.81 24.47
N PRO A 241 4.35 1.03 25.75
CA PRO A 241 3.47 0.11 26.49
C PRO A 241 1.96 0.30 26.19
N PHE A 242 1.57 0.66 24.96
CA PHE A 242 0.17 0.91 24.59
C PHE A 242 -0.76 -0.27 24.88
N GLN A 243 -0.25 -1.50 24.84
CA GLN A 243 -0.97 -2.72 25.25
C GLN A 243 -1.58 -2.64 26.67
N ALA A 244 -1.02 -1.83 27.57
CA ALA A 244 -1.48 -1.69 28.95
C ALA A 244 -2.78 -0.88 29.06
N ILE A 245 -3.15 -0.08 28.05
CA ILE A 245 -4.35 0.76 28.07
C ILE A 245 -5.62 -0.10 28.13
N MET A 246 -5.61 -1.30 27.55
CA MET A 246 -6.70 -2.29 27.67
C MET A 246 -6.86 -2.88 29.09
N LYS A 247 -5.99 -2.52 30.05
CA LYS A 247 -6.12 -2.87 31.48
C LYS A 247 -6.75 -1.74 32.31
N ALA A 248 -6.88 -0.54 31.77
CA ALA A 248 -7.54 0.57 32.45
C ALA A 248 -9.03 0.23 32.63
N ARG A 249 -9.51 0.32 33.87
CA ARG A 249 -10.94 0.37 34.18
C ARG A 249 -11.28 1.82 34.46
N PHE A 250 -12.17 2.39 33.66
CA PHE A 250 -12.91 3.58 34.07
C PHE A 250 -13.96 3.10 35.08
N SER A 251 -13.77 3.51 36.33
CA SER A 251 -14.68 3.29 37.46
C SER A 251 -15.84 4.27 37.43
#